data_AF-G4TGJ0-F1
#
_entry.id   AF-G4TGJ0-F1
#
_cell.length_a   1.000
_cell.length_b   1.000
_cell.length_c   1.000
_cell.angle_alpha   90.00
_cell.angle_beta   90.00
_cell.angle_gamma   90.00
#
_symmetry.space_group_name_H-M   'P 1'
#
loop_
_entity.id
_entity.type
_entity.pdbx_description
1 polymer ?
#
loop_
_entity_poly.entity_id
_entity_poly.type
_entity_poly.pdbx_seq_one_letter_code
_entity_poly.pdbx_strand_id
1 'polypeptide(L)'
;MFDPTVFNGLKRLSSFRARAVSYVETVWDELTMISPNLRYISTPWEAAATSKLRSGSVTKLHMLSYQMIESIEDAPLVLIEDKHWTTVTDLVIPYMHWTSQLFLGNVRLSNLRTISVGIQPFVANLYRSMVVRPDYLLVLEEVSISVVMEWDILLIMLERRLIARSRGVTALWKIKIKRQIPDYMRMIIIMNLRGLLIDRHPIMNCPCKPTARPYSTLRSWRHVVPPSSSFLSRATESERLIMVSPT
;
A
#
# COMPACT_ATOMS: atom_id res chain seq x y z
N MET A 1 -20.26 25.26 -7.45
CA MET A 1 -19.45 25.77 -8.57
C MET A 1 -18.36 26.67 -7.99
N PHE A 2 -17.08 26.40 -8.27
CA PHE A 2 -15.98 27.28 -7.85
C PHE A 2 -15.53 28.09 -9.06
N ASP A 3 -15.51 29.41 -8.92
CA ASP A 3 -14.88 30.30 -9.90
C ASP A 3 -13.34 30.14 -9.80
N PRO A 4 -12.63 29.79 -10.89
CA PRO A 4 -11.17 29.66 -10.91
C PRO A 4 -10.43 30.89 -10.38
N THR A 5 -11.00 32.07 -10.63
CA THR A 5 -10.38 33.36 -10.31
C THR A 5 -10.27 33.59 -8.81
N VAL A 6 -11.10 32.90 -8.00
CA VAL A 6 -11.04 32.94 -6.53
C VAL A 6 -9.65 32.54 -6.03
N PHE A 7 -8.98 31.58 -6.70
CA PHE A 7 -7.66 31.13 -6.28
C PHE A 7 -6.55 32.15 -6.56
N ASN A 8 -6.72 33.05 -7.53
CA ASN A 8 -5.73 34.08 -7.87
C ASN A 8 -5.57 35.12 -6.74
N GLY A 9 -6.63 35.35 -5.96
CA GLY A 9 -6.59 36.25 -4.81
C GLY A 9 -5.94 35.65 -3.56
N LEU A 10 -5.82 34.32 -3.50
CA LEU A 10 -5.46 33.58 -2.29
C LEU A 10 -3.94 33.32 -2.16
N LYS A 11 -3.12 34.36 -2.34
CA LYS A 11 -1.63 34.25 -2.33
C LYS A 11 -1.02 33.69 -1.04
N ARG A 12 -1.76 33.77 0.08
CA ARG A 12 -1.35 33.29 1.40
C ARG A 12 -1.89 31.90 1.74
N LEU A 13 -2.65 31.27 0.85
CA LEU A 13 -3.25 29.97 1.11
C LEU A 13 -2.16 28.89 1.18
N SER A 14 -2.03 28.26 2.35
CA SER A 14 -1.06 27.20 2.60
C SER A 14 -1.62 25.79 2.51
N SER A 15 -2.94 25.66 2.64
CA SER A 15 -3.67 24.39 2.69
C SER A 15 -5.05 24.57 2.03
N PHE A 16 -5.43 23.64 1.17
CA PHE A 16 -6.73 23.61 0.53
C PHE A 16 -7.38 22.23 0.71
N ARG A 17 -8.65 22.22 1.12
CA ARG A 17 -9.42 20.97 1.29
C ARG A 17 -10.79 21.10 0.65
N ALA A 18 -11.04 20.30 -0.37
CA ALA A 18 -12.34 20.11 -0.98
C ALA A 18 -12.82 18.67 -0.69
N ARG A 19 -14.01 18.51 -0.11
CA ARG A 19 -14.57 17.19 0.22
C ARG A 19 -15.49 16.62 -0.85
N ALA A 20 -16.22 17.50 -1.52
CA ALA A 20 -17.06 17.19 -2.65
C ALA A 20 -16.93 18.34 -3.63
N VAL A 21 -16.52 18.03 -4.85
CA VAL A 21 -16.55 18.98 -5.96
C VAL A 21 -17.46 18.34 -6.98
N SER A 22 -18.74 18.71 -6.96
CA SER A 22 -19.63 18.40 -8.07
C SER A 22 -19.21 19.30 -9.24
N TYR A 23 -18.54 18.69 -10.21
CA TYR A 23 -18.30 19.33 -11.49
C TYR A 23 -19.59 19.17 -12.29
N VAL A 24 -20.27 20.28 -12.59
CA VAL A 24 -21.29 20.25 -13.63
C VAL A 24 -20.54 19.97 -14.94
N GLU A 25 -21.02 19.00 -15.73
CA GLU A 25 -20.55 18.60 -17.07
C GLU A 25 -20.55 19.77 -18.06
N THR A 26 -19.74 20.74 -17.75
CA THR A 26 -19.46 21.85 -18.62
C THR A 26 -18.04 21.62 -19.08
N VAL A 27 -17.87 21.68 -20.39
CA VAL A 27 -16.64 21.49 -21.12
C VAL A 27 -15.63 22.51 -20.58
N TRP A 28 -14.71 22.13 -19.67
CA TRP A 28 -13.73 23.10 -19.15
C TRP A 28 -12.34 22.50 -18.91
N ASP A 29 -11.40 23.15 -19.58
CA ASP A 29 -10.08 23.68 -19.18
C ASP A 29 -9.52 23.34 -17.78
N GLU A 30 -8.21 23.10 -17.76
CA GLU A 30 -7.41 22.81 -16.57
C GLU A 30 -7.46 23.96 -15.53
N LEU A 31 -7.97 23.68 -14.32
CA LEU A 31 -7.94 24.62 -13.20
C LEU A 31 -6.54 24.69 -12.59
N THR A 32 -5.89 25.86 -12.73
CA THR A 32 -4.56 26.11 -12.17
C THR A 32 -4.67 26.86 -10.86
N MET A 33 -4.22 26.26 -9.74
CA MET A 33 -4.12 26.96 -8.46
C MET A 33 -2.80 27.70 -8.33
N ILE A 34 -2.85 29.03 -8.49
CA ILE A 34 -1.69 29.92 -8.37
C ILE A 34 -1.60 30.46 -6.93
N SER A 35 -1.11 29.63 -6.01
CA SER A 35 -0.71 30.08 -4.66
C SER A 35 0.69 29.56 -4.33
N PRO A 36 1.71 30.44 -4.24
CA PRO A 36 3.10 30.02 -4.04
C PRO A 36 3.34 29.34 -2.69
N ASN A 37 2.45 29.60 -1.72
CA ASN A 37 2.55 29.06 -0.37
C ASN A 37 1.75 27.77 -0.17
N LEU A 38 1.00 27.32 -1.19
CA LEU A 38 0.11 26.17 -1.07
C LEU A 38 0.92 24.88 -1.01
N ARG A 39 1.00 24.27 0.18
CA ARG A 39 1.79 23.04 0.41
C ARG A 39 0.93 21.78 0.42
N TYR A 40 -0.31 21.90 0.86
CA TYR A 40 -1.21 20.77 1.05
C TYR A 40 -2.49 20.94 0.26
N ILE A 41 -2.83 19.95 -0.56
CA ILE A 41 -4.15 19.82 -1.18
C ILE A 41 -4.78 18.51 -0.73
N SER A 42 -6.05 18.61 -0.35
CA SER A 42 -6.92 17.46 -0.19
C SER A 42 -8.17 17.63 -1.03
N THR A 43 -8.39 16.74 -2.00
CA THR A 43 -9.43 16.91 -3.02
C THR A 43 -10.00 15.55 -3.41
N PRO A 44 -11.25 15.44 -3.90
CA PRO A 44 -11.75 14.19 -4.46
C PRO A 44 -10.80 13.65 -5.53
N TRP A 45 -10.67 12.33 -5.61
CA TRP A 45 -9.72 11.70 -6.51
C TRP A 45 -9.96 12.09 -7.97
N GLU A 46 -11.21 12.26 -8.40
CA GLU A 46 -11.58 12.65 -9.76
C GLU A 46 -10.92 13.97 -10.14
N ALA A 47 -10.98 14.96 -9.24
CA ALA A 47 -10.39 16.27 -9.45
C ALA A 47 -8.88 16.22 -9.68
N ALA A 48 -8.18 15.36 -8.93
CA ALA A 48 -6.73 15.24 -9.02
C ALA A 48 -6.26 14.32 -10.15
N ALA A 49 -7.04 13.28 -10.45
CA ALA A 49 -6.75 12.26 -11.46
C ALA A 49 -7.06 12.71 -12.89
N THR A 50 -8.14 13.47 -13.08
CA THR A 50 -8.59 13.89 -14.42
C THR A 50 -7.84 15.09 -14.96
N SER A 51 -6.69 15.47 -14.37
CA SER A 51 -5.91 16.66 -14.76
C SER A 51 -6.64 17.99 -14.59
N LYS A 52 -7.86 17.98 -14.05
CA LYS A 52 -8.70 19.16 -13.89
C LYS A 52 -8.15 20.13 -12.87
N LEU A 53 -7.31 19.67 -11.94
CA LEU A 53 -6.67 20.51 -10.94
C LEU A 53 -5.15 20.35 -11.04
N ARG A 54 -4.42 21.47 -11.12
CA ARG A 54 -2.96 21.48 -11.08
C ARG A 54 -2.40 22.56 -10.16
N SER A 55 -1.25 22.28 -9.56
CA SER A 55 -0.50 23.27 -8.79
C SER A 55 0.99 22.92 -8.74
N GLY A 56 1.83 23.91 -9.03
CA GLY A 56 3.29 23.79 -8.99
C GLY A 56 3.93 24.12 -7.63
N SER A 57 3.14 24.27 -6.56
CA SER A 57 3.67 24.58 -5.22
C SER A 57 3.35 23.51 -4.18
N VAL A 58 2.43 22.61 -4.51
CA VAL A 58 1.92 21.57 -3.62
C VAL A 58 2.98 20.50 -3.43
N THR A 59 3.32 20.24 -2.18
CA THR A 59 4.27 19.18 -1.81
C THR A 59 3.56 17.93 -1.32
N LYS A 60 2.34 18.08 -0.76
CA LYS A 60 1.53 16.98 -0.25
C LYS A 60 0.15 16.96 -0.87
N LEU A 61 -0.14 15.88 -1.60
CA LEU A 61 -1.42 15.64 -2.26
C LEU A 61 -2.15 14.50 -1.56
N HIS A 62 -3.36 14.79 -1.07
CA HIS A 62 -4.22 13.83 -0.40
C HIS A 62 -5.53 13.66 -1.17
N MET A 63 -5.64 12.58 -1.93
CA MET A 63 -6.86 12.24 -2.63
C MET A 63 -7.91 11.79 -1.63
N LEU A 64 -9.13 12.26 -1.74
CA LEU A 64 -10.23 11.79 -0.92
C LEU A 64 -11.00 10.73 -1.70
N SER A 65 -11.40 9.69 -0.99
CA SER A 65 -12.40 8.74 -1.50
C SER A 65 -13.70 9.49 -1.68
N TYR A 66 -14.27 9.43 -2.88
CA TYR A 66 -15.64 9.81 -3.12
C TYR A 66 -16.46 8.57 -3.50
N GLN A 67 -17.79 8.70 -3.45
CA GLN A 67 -18.78 7.62 -3.54
C GLN A 67 -18.61 6.73 -4.78
N MET A 68 -19.11 5.49 -4.65
CA MET A 68 -19.18 4.50 -5.74
C MET A 68 -19.66 5.16 -7.04
N ILE A 69 -18.83 5.16 -8.06
CA ILE A 69 -19.33 5.27 -9.44
C ILE A 69 -20.02 3.93 -9.71
N GLU A 70 -21.33 3.95 -9.88
CA GLU A 70 -22.15 2.74 -10.07
C GLU A 70 -21.98 2.12 -11.47
N SER A 71 -21.40 2.85 -12.43
CA SER A 71 -21.18 2.38 -13.80
C SER A 71 -19.73 1.97 -14.07
N ILE A 72 -19.56 0.75 -14.59
CA ILE A 72 -18.30 0.01 -14.80
C ILE A 72 -17.62 0.39 -16.12
N GLU A 73 -18.40 0.79 -17.11
CA GLU A 73 -17.98 0.67 -18.51
C GLU A 73 -16.97 1.75 -18.94
N ASP A 74 -16.87 2.85 -18.20
CA ASP A 74 -16.05 4.02 -18.57
C ASP A 74 -15.06 4.47 -17.49
N ALA A 75 -14.67 3.59 -16.56
CA ALA A 75 -13.75 3.99 -15.49
C ALA A 75 -12.43 4.54 -16.08
N PRO A 76 -12.15 5.86 -15.96
CA PRO A 76 -11.04 6.47 -16.67
C PRO A 76 -9.72 5.98 -16.08
N LEU A 77 -8.75 5.68 -16.95
CA LEU A 77 -7.39 5.38 -16.53
C LEU A 77 -6.84 6.58 -15.77
N VAL A 78 -6.55 6.38 -14.49
CA VAL A 78 -6.09 7.46 -13.61
C VAL A 78 -4.64 7.76 -13.91
N LEU A 79 -4.34 9.00 -14.26
CA LEU A 79 -2.99 9.42 -14.61
C LEU A 79 -2.57 10.65 -13.79
N ILE A 80 -1.72 10.42 -12.80
CA ILE A 80 -1.19 11.48 -11.93
C ILE A 80 0.23 11.76 -12.40
N GLU A 81 0.47 12.92 -13.00
CA GLU A 81 1.74 13.25 -13.64
C GLU A 81 2.34 14.56 -13.13
N ASP A 82 3.66 14.66 -13.26
CA ASP A 82 4.44 15.87 -12.97
C ASP A 82 3.88 17.10 -13.67
N LYS A 83 3.32 16.97 -14.89
CA LYS A 83 2.73 18.11 -15.60
C LYS A 83 1.67 18.87 -14.78
N HIS A 84 0.99 18.19 -13.85
CA HIS A 84 0.00 18.81 -12.97
C HIS A 84 0.53 19.05 -11.54
N TRP A 85 1.55 18.30 -11.13
CA TRP A 85 1.94 18.10 -9.74
C TRP A 85 3.47 18.07 -9.56
N THR A 86 4.18 18.98 -10.24
CA THR A 86 5.65 19.01 -10.34
C THR A 86 6.40 18.93 -9.02
N THR A 87 5.86 19.51 -7.95
CA THR A 87 6.52 19.61 -6.63
C THR A 87 6.05 18.56 -5.62
N VAL A 88 5.17 17.63 -6.01
CA VAL A 88 4.60 16.68 -5.06
C VAL A 88 5.65 15.67 -4.62
N THR A 89 5.90 15.64 -3.31
CA THR A 89 6.81 14.70 -2.65
C THR A 89 6.06 13.65 -1.84
N ASP A 90 4.85 13.96 -1.37
CA ASP A 90 4.01 13.08 -0.57
C ASP A 90 2.64 12.89 -1.22
N LEU A 91 2.31 11.65 -1.59
CA LEU A 91 1.00 11.27 -2.16
C LEU A 91 0.26 10.35 -1.20
N VAL A 92 -0.99 10.69 -0.88
CA VAL A 92 -1.88 9.88 -0.05
C VAL A 92 -3.15 9.57 -0.84
N ILE A 93 -3.36 8.28 -1.08
CA ILE A 93 -4.56 7.68 -1.66
C ILE A 93 -5.16 6.79 -0.55
N PRO A 94 -6.18 7.25 0.17
CA PRO A 94 -6.75 6.55 1.30
C PRO A 94 -7.42 5.25 0.86
N TYR A 95 -7.82 4.47 1.85
CA TYR A 95 -8.57 3.24 1.63
C TYR A 95 -9.93 3.56 1.00
N MET A 96 -10.22 2.91 -0.13
CA MET A 96 -11.57 2.83 -0.70
C MET A 96 -12.11 1.41 -0.47
N HIS A 97 -13.43 1.27 -0.43
CA HIS A 97 -14.07 -0.03 -0.23
C HIS A 97 -13.65 -1.04 -1.31
N TRP A 98 -13.47 -2.30 -0.94
CA TRP A 98 -12.98 -3.37 -1.83
C TRP A 98 -13.88 -3.70 -3.02
N THR A 99 -15.13 -3.26 -2.97
CA THR A 99 -16.10 -3.40 -4.06
C THR A 99 -15.83 -2.40 -5.19
N SER A 100 -15.02 -1.38 -4.93
CA SER A 100 -14.57 -0.42 -5.93
C SER A 100 -13.60 -1.15 -6.86
N GLN A 101 -13.98 -1.24 -8.15
CA GLN A 101 -13.47 -2.11 -9.23
C GLN A 101 -11.97 -1.96 -9.52
N LEU A 102 -11.46 -2.60 -10.59
CA LEU A 102 -10.05 -2.56 -11.01
C LEU A 102 -9.58 -1.12 -11.31
N PHE A 103 -9.19 -0.40 -10.27
CA PHE A 103 -8.55 0.91 -10.41
C PHE A 103 -7.15 0.73 -10.97
N LEU A 104 -7.04 0.90 -12.29
CA LEU A 104 -5.77 1.01 -13.00
C LEU A 104 -5.37 2.49 -13.00
N GLY A 105 -4.43 2.82 -12.12
CA GLY A 105 -3.83 4.16 -12.05
C GLY A 105 -2.32 4.12 -12.25
N ASN A 106 -1.80 5.12 -12.94
CA ASN A 106 -0.37 5.35 -13.14
C ASN A 106 0.04 6.66 -12.45
N VAL A 107 1.20 6.63 -11.79
CA VAL A 107 1.78 7.75 -11.04
C VAL A 107 3.15 8.06 -11.62
N ARG A 108 3.27 9.19 -12.31
CA ARG A 108 4.52 9.67 -12.87
C ARG A 108 4.90 10.97 -12.19
N LEU A 109 5.32 10.84 -10.94
CA LEU A 109 5.77 11.94 -10.11
C LEU A 109 7.26 11.77 -9.82
N SER A 110 8.10 12.56 -10.47
CA SER A 110 9.56 12.44 -10.41
C SER A 110 10.14 12.80 -9.03
N ASN A 111 9.46 13.67 -8.29
CA ASN A 111 9.87 14.11 -6.96
C ASN A 111 9.23 13.31 -5.81
N LEU A 112 8.46 12.26 -6.12
CA LEU A 112 7.70 11.53 -5.13
C LEU A 112 8.60 10.69 -4.22
N ARG A 113 8.63 11.03 -2.93
CA ARG A 113 9.40 10.34 -1.89
C ARG A 113 8.52 9.42 -1.05
N THR A 114 7.30 9.84 -0.75
CA THR A 114 6.37 9.07 0.07
C THR A 114 5.09 8.78 -0.70
N ILE A 115 4.68 7.53 -0.72
CA ILE A 115 3.36 7.14 -1.22
C ILE A 115 2.60 6.34 -0.16
N SER A 116 1.36 6.74 0.12
CA SER A 116 0.44 5.99 0.98
C SER A 116 -0.77 5.56 0.17
N VAL A 117 -0.99 4.26 0.01
CA VAL A 117 -2.09 3.72 -0.80
C VAL A 117 -2.94 2.75 0.01
N GLY A 118 -4.25 2.98 0.03
CA GLY A 118 -5.21 2.10 0.66
C GLY A 118 -5.98 1.20 -0.31
N ILE A 119 -5.93 1.48 -1.62
CA ILE A 119 -6.67 0.76 -2.67
C ILE A 119 -5.85 -0.43 -3.17
N GLN A 120 -6.37 -1.63 -3.01
CA GLN A 120 -5.62 -2.86 -3.25
C GLN A 120 -5.24 -3.10 -4.73
N PRO A 121 -6.16 -2.98 -5.72
CA PRO A 121 -5.78 -3.07 -7.13
C PRO A 121 -4.68 -2.08 -7.53
N PHE A 122 -4.72 -0.87 -6.99
CA PHE A 122 -3.71 0.16 -7.24
C PHE A 122 -2.34 -0.24 -6.68
N VAL A 123 -2.30 -0.81 -5.47
CA VAL A 123 -1.05 -1.32 -4.87
C VAL A 123 -0.43 -2.42 -5.73
N ALA A 124 -1.24 -3.38 -6.20
CA ALA A 124 -0.77 -4.43 -7.08
C ALA A 124 -0.20 -3.86 -8.39
N ASN A 125 -0.91 -2.92 -9.02
CA ASN A 125 -0.44 -2.25 -10.24
C ASN A 125 0.85 -1.45 -10.00
N LEU A 126 0.95 -0.76 -8.85
CA LEU A 126 2.14 -0.03 -8.43
C LEU A 126 3.35 -0.96 -8.31
N TYR A 127 3.18 -2.11 -7.65
CA TYR A 127 4.26 -3.11 -7.52
C TYR A 127 4.66 -3.70 -8.87
N ARG A 128 3.70 -4.14 -9.67
CA ARG A 128 3.97 -4.65 -11.03
C ARG A 128 4.72 -3.62 -11.88
N SER A 129 4.32 -2.35 -11.81
CA SER A 129 5.01 -1.25 -12.52
C SER A 129 6.47 -1.10 -12.08
N MET A 130 6.75 -1.21 -10.77
CA MET A 130 8.12 -1.15 -10.23
C MET A 130 8.93 -2.44 -10.49
N VAL A 131 8.30 -3.60 -10.64
CA VAL A 131 8.98 -4.84 -11.06
C VAL A 131 9.46 -4.72 -12.50
N VAL A 132 8.57 -4.27 -13.40
CA VAL A 132 8.89 -4.12 -14.83
C VAL A 132 9.89 -2.99 -15.07
N ARG A 133 9.75 -1.87 -14.34
CA ARG A 133 10.62 -0.70 -14.45
C ARG A 133 11.08 -0.25 -13.04
N PRO A 134 12.24 -0.72 -12.55
CA PRO A 134 12.69 -0.40 -11.19
C PRO A 134 13.04 1.08 -11.00
N ASP A 135 13.29 1.81 -12.09
CA ASP A 135 13.46 3.27 -12.16
C ASP A 135 12.14 4.05 -12.05
N TYR A 136 10.99 3.37 -12.11
CA TYR A 136 9.70 3.98 -11.84
C TYR A 136 9.66 4.53 -10.41
N LEU A 137 9.29 5.82 -10.30
CA LEU A 137 9.35 6.59 -9.06
C LEU A 137 10.76 6.57 -8.45
N LEU A 138 11.75 7.06 -9.21
CA LEU A 138 13.18 6.93 -8.93
C LEU A 138 13.61 7.30 -7.50
N VAL A 139 13.02 8.36 -6.94
CA VAL A 139 13.35 8.92 -5.62
C VAL A 139 12.42 8.43 -4.50
N LEU A 140 11.59 7.42 -4.78
CA LEU A 140 10.67 6.87 -3.79
C LEU A 140 11.45 6.19 -2.66
N GLU A 141 11.02 6.51 -1.45
CA GLU A 141 11.74 6.31 -0.20
C GLU A 141 10.87 5.58 0.82
N GLU A 142 9.60 6.00 0.95
CA GLU A 142 8.62 5.43 1.85
C GLU A 142 7.37 4.93 1.09
N VAL A 143 6.98 3.69 1.36
CA VAL A 143 5.69 3.13 0.91
C VAL A 143 4.83 2.78 2.12
N SER A 144 3.61 3.29 2.17
CA SER A 144 2.63 2.93 3.20
C SER A 144 1.41 2.31 2.55
N ILE A 145 1.05 1.11 2.98
CA ILE A 145 -0.02 0.34 2.37
C ILE A 145 -0.96 -0.24 3.41
N SER A 146 -2.26 -0.26 3.07
CA SER A 146 -3.28 -0.82 3.95
C SER A 146 -3.33 -2.35 3.89
N VAL A 147 -3.10 -2.95 2.72
CA VAL A 147 -3.18 -4.40 2.48
C VAL A 147 -2.10 -4.82 1.47
N VAL A 148 -1.39 -5.93 1.72
CA VAL A 148 -0.58 -6.64 0.71
C VAL A 148 -1.36 -7.90 0.31
N MET A 149 -1.56 -8.10 -0.99
CA MET A 149 -2.10 -9.37 -1.50
C MET A 149 -1.05 -10.25 -2.16
N GLU A 150 -0.03 -9.65 -2.75
CA GLU A 150 0.97 -10.33 -3.58
C GLU A 150 2.35 -10.13 -2.93
N TRP A 151 2.63 -10.91 -1.88
CA TRP A 151 3.90 -10.86 -1.16
C TRP A 151 5.09 -11.20 -2.05
N ASP A 152 4.92 -12.16 -2.95
CA ASP A 152 5.87 -12.55 -3.98
C ASP A 152 6.22 -11.37 -4.90
N ILE A 153 5.23 -10.63 -5.40
CA ILE A 153 5.46 -9.46 -6.25
C ILE A 153 6.14 -8.34 -5.47
N LEU A 154 5.76 -8.12 -4.20
CA LEU A 154 6.45 -7.17 -3.33
C LEU A 154 7.93 -7.52 -3.18
N LEU A 155 8.27 -8.79 -2.94
CA LEU A 155 9.65 -9.25 -2.78
C LEU A 155 10.45 -9.08 -4.08
N ILE A 156 9.89 -9.51 -5.21
CA ILE A 156 10.53 -9.33 -6.53
C ILE A 156 10.77 -7.84 -6.80
N MET A 157 9.81 -6.97 -6.46
CA MET A 157 9.96 -5.51 -6.61
C MET A 157 11.14 -4.98 -5.79
N LEU A 158 11.26 -5.40 -4.53
CA LEU A 158 12.35 -4.97 -3.66
C LEU A 158 13.72 -5.43 -4.18
N GLU A 159 13.83 -6.68 -4.61
CA GLU A 159 15.06 -7.24 -5.19
C GLU A 159 15.47 -6.49 -6.45
N ARG A 160 14.53 -6.28 -7.39
CA ARG A 160 14.79 -5.55 -8.64
C ARG A 160 15.24 -4.13 -8.37
N ARG A 161 14.61 -3.45 -7.42
CA ARG A 161 14.97 -2.07 -7.04
C ARG A 161 16.32 -2.01 -6.33
N LEU A 162 16.63 -3.00 -5.49
CA LEU A 162 17.94 -3.13 -4.85
C LEU A 162 19.07 -3.25 -5.88
N ILE A 163 18.90 -4.08 -6.91
CA ILE A 163 19.85 -4.23 -8.02
C ILE A 163 20.00 -2.90 -8.79
N ALA A 164 18.89 -2.22 -9.04
CA ALA A 164 18.86 -0.95 -9.78
C ALA A 164 19.48 0.23 -9.03
N ARG A 165 19.84 0.10 -7.74
CA ARG A 165 20.55 1.15 -6.99
C ARG A 165 21.86 1.59 -7.63
N SER A 166 22.56 0.65 -8.27
CA SER A 166 23.78 0.94 -9.04
C SER A 166 23.54 1.94 -10.19
N ARG A 167 22.27 2.12 -10.61
CA ARG A 167 21.81 3.03 -11.66
C ARG A 167 21.19 4.33 -11.11
N GLY A 168 21.35 4.60 -9.81
CA GLY A 168 20.82 5.81 -9.17
C GLY A 168 19.38 5.70 -8.64
N VAL A 169 18.77 4.51 -8.65
CA VAL A 169 17.45 4.30 -8.03
C VAL A 169 17.58 4.39 -6.50
N THR A 170 16.72 5.19 -5.88
CA THR A 170 16.71 5.36 -4.42
C THR A 170 16.13 4.10 -3.76
N ALA A 171 16.81 3.66 -2.71
CA ALA A 171 16.37 2.51 -1.93
C ALA A 171 15.11 2.86 -1.12
N LEU A 172 14.14 1.96 -1.14
CA LEU A 172 13.03 2.02 -0.19
C LEU A 172 13.60 1.75 1.21
N TRP A 173 13.55 2.73 2.08
CA TRP A 173 14.03 2.61 3.45
C TRP A 173 12.90 2.35 4.44
N LYS A 174 11.65 2.42 4.02
CA LYS A 174 10.51 2.21 4.90
C LYS A 174 9.30 1.66 4.16
N ILE A 175 8.79 0.54 4.67
CA ILE A 175 7.49 0.01 4.28
C ILE A 175 6.61 -0.03 5.52
N LYS A 176 5.47 0.66 5.48
CA LYS A 176 4.46 0.64 6.54
C LYS A 176 3.27 -0.19 6.08
N ILE A 177 3.05 -1.33 6.71
CA ILE A 177 1.90 -2.20 6.42
C ILE A 177 0.93 -2.07 7.58
N LYS A 178 -0.32 -1.69 7.31
CA LYS A 178 -1.32 -1.50 8.38
C LYS A 178 -1.89 -2.81 8.91
N ARG A 179 -1.79 -3.89 8.14
CA ARG A 179 -2.19 -5.24 8.53
C ARG A 179 -1.00 -6.03 9.03
N GLN A 180 -1.30 -7.00 9.89
CA GLN A 180 -0.30 -7.92 10.41
C GLN A 180 0.41 -8.66 9.27
N ILE A 181 1.74 -8.63 9.30
CA ILE A 181 2.60 -9.34 8.37
C ILE A 181 2.82 -10.76 8.93
N PRO A 182 2.63 -11.82 8.13
CA PRO A 182 3.01 -13.17 8.56
C PRO A 182 4.48 -13.23 8.97
N ASP A 183 4.82 -13.93 10.06
CA ASP A 183 6.18 -13.88 10.63
C ASP A 183 7.26 -14.35 9.65
N TYR A 184 6.96 -15.36 8.83
CA TYR A 184 7.86 -15.85 7.79
C TYR A 184 8.15 -14.78 6.71
N MET A 185 7.17 -13.93 6.39
CA MET A 185 7.35 -12.80 5.47
C MET A 185 8.12 -11.65 6.11
N ARG A 186 7.87 -11.38 7.41
CA ARG A 186 8.52 -10.30 8.13
C ARG A 186 10.05 -10.42 8.05
N MET A 187 10.58 -11.62 8.28
CA MET A 187 12.02 -11.88 8.20
C MET A 187 12.59 -11.60 6.80
N ILE A 188 11.93 -12.09 5.74
CA ILE A 188 12.38 -11.91 4.36
C ILE A 188 12.38 -10.42 3.97
N ILE A 189 11.35 -9.67 4.36
CA ILE A 189 11.24 -8.24 4.09
C ILE A 189 12.33 -7.47 4.85
N ILE A 190 12.56 -7.80 6.12
CA ILE A 190 13.64 -7.19 6.93
C ILE A 190 15.00 -7.43 6.27
N MET A 191 15.27 -8.64 5.79
CA MET A 191 16.52 -8.97 5.09
C MET A 191 16.69 -8.13 3.82
N ASN A 192 15.62 -7.97 3.02
CA ASN A 192 15.65 -7.16 1.80
C ASN A 192 15.78 -5.64 2.07
N LEU A 193 15.19 -5.14 3.16
CA LEU A 193 15.22 -3.74 3.58
C LEU A 193 16.44 -3.38 4.46
N ARG A 194 17.37 -4.31 4.67
CA ARG A 194 18.49 -4.17 5.64
C ARG A 194 18.05 -3.74 7.04
N GLY A 195 16.88 -4.18 7.51
CA GLY A 195 16.42 -3.95 8.89
C GLY A 195 15.26 -2.97 9.10
N LEU A 196 14.77 -2.27 8.07
CA LEU A 196 13.85 -1.14 8.27
C LEU A 196 12.38 -1.44 7.91
N LEU A 197 11.74 -2.33 8.68
CA LEU A 197 10.30 -2.63 8.57
C LEU A 197 9.56 -2.10 9.80
N ILE A 198 8.60 -1.19 9.60
CA ILE A 198 7.71 -0.71 10.67
C ILE A 198 6.34 -1.38 10.49
N ASP A 199 6.15 -2.48 11.21
CA ASP A 199 4.88 -3.19 11.29
C ASP A 199 4.04 -2.64 12.47
N ARG A 200 2.74 -2.43 12.26
CA ARG A 200 1.82 -2.18 13.37
C ARG A 200 1.49 -3.54 13.96
N HIS A 201 2.17 -3.91 15.04
CA HIS A 201 1.69 -5.03 15.85
C HIS A 201 0.24 -4.77 16.26
N PRO A 202 -0.69 -5.70 16.04
CA PRO A 202 -1.94 -5.64 16.77
C PRO A 202 -1.54 -5.64 18.24
N ILE A 203 -2.09 -4.69 19.01
CA ILE A 203 -2.09 -4.80 20.46
C ILE A 203 -2.87 -6.09 20.73
N MET A 204 -2.17 -7.22 20.80
CA MET A 204 -2.72 -8.38 21.46
C MET A 204 -2.96 -7.89 22.88
N ASN A 205 -4.22 -7.69 23.21
CA ASN A 205 -4.65 -7.75 24.61
C ASN A 205 -4.04 -9.04 25.13
N CYS A 206 -2.95 -8.95 25.88
CA CYS A 206 -2.43 -10.08 26.62
C CYS A 206 -3.61 -10.59 27.44
N PRO A 207 -4.09 -11.83 27.24
CA PRO A 207 -4.98 -12.41 28.23
C PRO A 207 -4.15 -12.44 29.50
N CYS A 208 -4.61 -11.70 30.51
CA CYS A 208 -4.01 -11.67 31.82
C CYS A 208 -3.65 -13.10 32.23
N LYS A 209 -2.38 -13.31 32.59
CA LYS A 209 -1.91 -14.56 33.19
C LYS A 209 -2.92 -15.00 34.27
N PRO A 210 -3.35 -16.27 34.32
CA PRO A 210 -4.09 -16.74 35.47
C PRO A 210 -3.19 -16.57 36.69
N THR A 211 -3.61 -15.73 37.64
CA THR A 211 -3.01 -15.62 38.96
C THR A 211 -2.98 -17.00 39.59
N ALA A 212 -1.78 -17.56 39.70
CA ALA A 212 -1.50 -18.74 40.49
C ALA A 212 -2.04 -18.53 41.91
N ARG A 213 -2.99 -19.37 42.33
CA ARG A 213 -3.30 -19.56 43.75
C ARG A 213 -2.35 -20.63 44.29
N PRO A 214 -1.63 -20.38 45.40
CA PRO A 214 -0.86 -21.41 46.09
C PRO A 214 -1.71 -22.15 47.14
N TYR A 215 -1.25 -23.35 47.49
CA TYR A 215 -1.67 -24.28 48.57
C TYR A 215 -2.78 -25.30 48.20
N SER A 216 -2.40 -26.57 48.02
CA SER A 216 -2.35 -27.69 49.00
C SER A 216 -3.62 -28.54 48.88
N THR A 217 -3.63 -29.85 48.68
CA THR A 217 -2.94 -30.93 49.41
C THR A 217 -2.95 -32.24 48.61
N LEU A 218 -1.95 -33.08 48.91
CA LEU A 218 -1.87 -34.52 48.69
C LEU A 218 -3.21 -35.29 48.69
N ARG A 219 -3.42 -36.13 47.68
CA ARG A 219 -3.95 -37.50 47.90
C ARG A 219 -3.44 -38.47 46.84
N SER A 220 -2.63 -39.41 47.33
CA SER A 220 -2.15 -40.61 46.67
C SER A 220 -3.30 -41.54 46.32
N TRP A 221 -3.31 -42.08 45.11
CA TRP A 221 -3.81 -43.43 44.84
C TRP A 221 -2.87 -44.15 43.87
N ARG A 222 -2.63 -45.42 44.21
CA ARG A 222 -1.61 -46.33 43.69
C ARG A 222 -1.97 -46.90 42.32
N HIS A 223 -0.91 -47.18 41.56
CA HIS A 223 -0.66 -48.31 40.66
C HIS A 223 -1.82 -48.95 39.88
N VAL A 224 -1.72 -48.94 38.55
CA VAL A 224 -1.65 -50.17 37.71
C VAL A 224 -0.77 -49.89 36.47
N VAL A 225 0.27 -50.71 36.31
CA VAL A 225 1.11 -51.02 35.12
C VAL A 225 0.75 -52.49 34.81
N PRO A 226 0.83 -53.12 33.59
CA PRO A 226 1.77 -53.00 32.43
C PRO A 226 1.03 -53.27 31.06
N PRO A 227 1.62 -53.84 29.98
CA PRO A 227 3.01 -53.90 29.48
C PRO A 227 3.22 -53.46 28.01
N SER A 228 4.51 -53.36 27.71
CA SER A 228 5.21 -53.41 26.42
C SER A 228 4.76 -54.43 25.37
N SER A 229 4.88 -54.06 24.10
CA SER A 229 5.50 -54.93 23.08
C SER A 229 6.11 -54.12 21.92
N SER A 230 7.32 -54.56 21.57
CA SER A 230 8.14 -54.32 20.38
C SER A 230 7.39 -54.39 19.06
N PHE A 231 7.86 -53.71 18.01
CA PHE A 231 8.43 -54.36 16.80
C PHE A 231 9.03 -53.32 15.83
N LEU A 232 10.21 -53.68 15.31
CA LEU A 232 10.90 -53.08 14.17
C LEU A 232 10.07 -53.18 12.88
N SER A 233 10.29 -52.27 11.91
CA SER A 233 10.63 -52.62 10.50
C SER A 233 10.89 -51.38 9.63
N ARG A 234 11.96 -51.47 8.83
CA ARG A 234 12.28 -50.65 7.64
C ARG A 234 11.44 -51.10 6.44
N ALA A 235 11.18 -50.19 5.50
CA ALA A 235 11.14 -50.38 4.02
C ALA A 235 10.71 -49.03 3.40
N THR A 236 11.56 -48.26 2.71
CA THR A 236 11.92 -48.29 1.27
C THR A 236 10.80 -47.97 0.28
N GLU A 237 11.12 -47.02 -0.61
CA GLU A 237 10.70 -46.89 -2.02
C GLU A 237 9.23 -46.54 -2.31
N SER A 238 8.97 -45.35 -2.87
CA SER A 238 9.04 -45.02 -4.31
C SER A 238 7.67 -45.13 -4.95
N GLU A 239 6.95 -44.01 -5.09
CA GLU A 239 5.94 -43.90 -6.14
C GLU A 239 6.02 -42.55 -6.87
N ARG A 240 6.23 -42.69 -8.18
CA ARG A 240 6.20 -41.67 -9.22
C ARG A 240 4.76 -41.22 -9.45
N LEU A 241 4.54 -39.91 -9.52
CA LEU A 241 3.31 -39.31 -10.04
C LEU A 241 3.42 -39.12 -11.56
N ILE A 242 2.48 -39.73 -12.28
CA ILE A 242 2.25 -39.56 -13.72
C ILE A 242 1.42 -38.29 -13.94
N MET A 243 1.91 -37.39 -14.79
CA MET A 243 1.13 -36.28 -15.34
C MET A 243 0.28 -36.76 -16.52
N VAL A 244 -1.01 -36.41 -16.51
CA VAL A 244 -1.85 -36.41 -17.71
C VAL A 244 -2.39 -34.99 -17.86
N SER A 245 -2.10 -34.35 -19.00
CA SER A 245 -2.67 -33.07 -19.40
C SER A 245 -3.95 -33.31 -20.20
N PRO A 246 -5.03 -32.55 -19.98
CA PRO A 246 -6.17 -32.52 -20.88
C PRO A 246 -5.98 -31.45 -21.97
N THR A 247 -6.42 -31.79 -23.17
CA THR A 247 -6.60 -30.94 -24.36
C THR A 247 -7.55 -29.77 -24.12
#